data_AF-A0A209B2N7-F1
#
_entry.id   AF-A0A209B2N7-F1
#
_cell.length_a   1.000
_cell.length_b   1.000
_cell.length_c   1.000
_cell.angle_alpha   90.00
_cell.angle_beta   90.00
_cell.angle_gamma   90.00
#
_symmetry.space_group_name_H-M   'P 1'
#
loop_
_entity.id
_entity.type
_entity.pdbx_description
1 polymer ?
#
loop_
_entity_poly.entity_id
_entity_poly.type
_entity_poly.pdbx_seq_one_letter_code
_entity_poly.pdbx_strand_id
1 'polypeptide(L)'
;MRITQTALASHNPAAGHFVVHPTVAPGGRLLWQDILRALGARVDARAGREAQEDAVRVALRAAGPCQVTVLRAHRLGLGRWADLVHLHRTTPAEFVLVHHAALPRDLAHLLRHCDQRIVDTFTGVARLHPPTPTGPRCHGAGTGPFPPVGSG
;
A
#
# COMPACT_ATOMS: atom_id res chain seq x y z
N MET A 1 -19.46 1.38 -0.02
CA MET A 1 -18.50 2.46 -0.32
C MET A 1 -17.54 2.85 0.83
N ARG A 2 -17.74 2.42 2.08
CA ARG A 2 -16.85 2.81 3.21
C ARG A 2 -15.42 2.22 3.17
N ILE A 3 -15.26 0.96 2.75
CA ILE A 3 -13.97 0.24 2.75
C ILE A 3 -12.91 0.95 1.90
N THR A 4 -13.23 1.32 0.66
CA THR A 4 -12.29 2.00 -0.25
C THR A 4 -11.87 3.36 0.29
N GLN A 5 -12.79 4.10 0.91
CA GLN A 5 -12.49 5.40 1.52
C GLN A 5 -11.55 5.25 2.72
N THR A 6 -11.80 4.26 3.59
CA THR A 6 -10.90 3.95 4.71
C THR A 6 -9.50 3.59 4.24
N ALA A 7 -9.39 2.73 3.21
CA ALA A 7 -8.11 2.36 2.63
C ALA A 7 -7.39 3.56 2.00
N LEU A 8 -8.08 4.44 1.28
CA LEU A 8 -7.49 5.67 0.73
C LEU A 8 -6.98 6.60 1.82
N ALA A 9 -7.74 6.77 2.91
CA ALA A 9 -7.38 7.62 4.03
C ALA A 9 -6.17 7.11 4.85
N SER A 10 -5.80 5.83 4.71
CA SER A 10 -4.63 5.25 5.38
C SER A 10 -3.33 5.40 4.57
N HIS A 11 -3.33 6.11 3.44
CA HIS A 11 -2.09 6.36 2.72
C HIS A 11 -1.16 7.24 3.55
N ASN A 12 -0.02 6.67 3.96
CA ASN A 12 1.00 7.33 4.75
C ASN A 12 2.39 6.74 4.40
N PRO A 13 3.06 7.27 3.36
CA PRO A 13 4.40 6.83 2.98
C PRO A 13 5.43 6.87 4.12
N ALA A 14 5.34 7.88 5.01
CA ALA A 14 6.25 8.03 6.14
C ALA A 14 6.09 6.91 7.19
N ALA A 15 4.93 6.26 7.25
CA ALA A 15 4.70 5.09 8.09
C ALA A 15 4.86 3.76 7.32
N GLY A 16 5.22 3.79 6.03
CA GLY A 16 5.31 2.60 5.18
C GLY A 16 3.95 2.10 4.67
N HIS A 17 2.91 2.93 4.66
CA HIS A 17 1.58 2.57 4.20
C HIS A 17 1.30 3.17 2.80
N PHE A 18 1.30 2.32 1.79
CA PHE A 18 1.13 2.72 0.40
C PHE A 18 -0.21 2.27 -0.14
N VAL A 19 -0.97 3.18 -0.76
CA VAL A 19 -2.28 2.84 -1.34
C VAL A 19 -2.18 3.02 -2.85
N VAL A 20 -2.42 1.93 -3.56
CA VAL A 20 -2.28 1.82 -5.01
C VAL A 20 -3.68 1.72 -5.59
N HIS A 21 -4.03 2.68 -6.45
CA HIS A 21 -5.25 2.62 -7.24
C HIS A 21 -4.89 2.24 -8.68
N PRO A 22 -4.91 0.93 -9.02
CA PRO A 22 -4.39 0.48 -10.30
C PRO A 22 -5.16 1.11 -11.45
N THR A 23 -4.40 1.67 -12.39
CA THR A 23 -4.90 2.24 -13.63
C THR A 23 -5.28 1.08 -14.54
N VAL A 24 -6.58 0.97 -14.85
CA VAL A 24 -7.08 -0.14 -15.66
C VAL A 24 -7.06 0.23 -17.13
N ALA A 25 -5.90 0.02 -17.74
CA ALA A 25 -5.74 -0.03 -19.20
C ALA A 25 -6.03 -1.46 -19.72
N PRO A 26 -6.38 -1.63 -21.01
CA PRO A 26 -6.47 -2.96 -21.61
C PRO A 26 -5.20 -3.78 -21.34
N GLY A 27 -5.36 -4.93 -20.68
CA GLY A 27 -4.26 -5.83 -20.31
C GLY A 27 -3.51 -5.51 -19.00
N GLY A 28 -3.98 -4.58 -18.16
CA GLY A 28 -3.40 -4.36 -16.83
C GLY A 28 -1.93 -3.92 -16.85
N ARG A 29 -1.54 -3.15 -17.87
CA ARG A 29 -0.13 -2.81 -18.16
C ARG A 29 0.54 -1.91 -17.12
N LEU A 30 -0.23 -1.19 -16.31
CA LEU A 30 0.31 -0.09 -15.50
C LEU A 30 0.47 -0.41 -14.01
N LEU A 31 0.10 -1.62 -13.55
CA LEU A 31 0.18 -1.97 -12.13
C LEU A 31 1.56 -1.68 -11.51
N TRP A 32 2.64 -2.07 -12.20
CA TRP A 32 3.99 -1.82 -11.71
C TRP A 32 4.34 -0.34 -11.64
N GLN A 33 3.91 0.44 -12.63
CA GLN A 33 4.09 1.89 -12.62
C GLN A 33 3.27 2.54 -11.51
N ASP A 34 2.06 2.06 -11.25
CA ASP A 34 1.20 2.56 -10.18
C ASP A 34 1.81 2.26 -8.80
N ILE A 35 2.40 1.07 -8.61
CA ILE A 35 3.14 0.72 -7.39
C ILE A 35 4.37 1.61 -7.24
N LEU A 36 5.20 1.77 -8.28
CA LEU A 36 6.37 2.64 -8.24
C LEU A 36 5.99 4.09 -7.91
N ARG A 37 4.93 4.62 -8.51
CA ARG A 37 4.40 5.96 -8.18
C ARG A 37 3.99 6.07 -6.73
N ALA A 38 3.26 5.08 -6.19
CA ALA A 38 2.84 5.08 -4.80
C ALA A 38 4.04 5.05 -3.84
N LEU A 39 5.11 4.32 -4.19
CA LEU A 39 6.36 4.27 -3.44
C LEU A 39 7.21 5.55 -3.58
N GLY A 40 6.82 6.50 -4.44
CA GLY A 40 7.63 7.68 -4.76
C GLY A 40 8.87 7.37 -5.61
N ALA A 41 8.92 6.20 -6.23
CA ALA A 41 10.03 5.76 -7.07
C ALA A 41 9.90 6.30 -8.51
N ARG A 42 11.05 6.38 -9.20
CA ARG A 42 11.08 6.79 -10.62
C ARG A 42 10.41 5.73 -11.49
N VAL A 43 9.60 6.21 -12.43
CA VAL A 43 8.93 5.36 -13.43
C VAL A 43 9.55 5.57 -14.80
N ASP A 44 10.04 4.49 -15.39
CA ASP A 44 10.33 4.44 -16.82
C ASP A 44 9.14 3.83 -17.56
N ALA A 45 8.43 4.68 -18.31
CA ALA A 45 7.27 4.28 -19.09
C ALA A 45 7.64 3.40 -20.31
N ARG A 46 8.90 3.43 -20.75
CA ARG A 46 9.40 2.63 -21.88
C ARG A 46 9.94 1.27 -21.44
N ALA A 47 10.19 1.08 -20.15
CA ALA A 47 10.66 -0.18 -19.61
C ALA A 47 9.64 -1.30 -19.86
N GLY A 48 10.17 -2.48 -20.22
CA GLY A 48 9.39 -3.70 -20.34
C GLY A 48 8.82 -4.16 -18.98
N ARG A 49 7.87 -5.10 -19.03
CA ARG A 49 7.19 -5.62 -17.82
C ARG A 49 8.17 -6.13 -16.77
N GLU A 50 9.15 -6.93 -17.18
CA GLU A 50 10.12 -7.58 -16.29
C GLU A 50 11.01 -6.54 -15.59
N ALA A 51 11.53 -5.57 -16.35
CA ALA A 51 12.31 -4.47 -15.80
C ALA A 51 11.49 -3.62 -14.81
N GLN A 52 10.21 -3.39 -15.07
CA GLN A 52 9.32 -2.67 -14.14
C GLN A 52 9.03 -3.49 -12.87
N GLU A 53 8.87 -4.81 -12.99
CA GLU A 53 8.70 -5.70 -11.84
C GLU A 53 9.96 -5.74 -10.95
N ASP A 54 11.14 -5.82 -11.57
CA ASP A 54 12.40 -5.78 -10.84
C ASP A 54 12.62 -4.43 -10.15
N ALA A 55 12.29 -3.32 -10.83
CA ALA A 55 12.30 -2.00 -10.21
C ALA A 55 11.36 -1.91 -9.00
N VAL A 56 10.17 -2.51 -9.06
CA VAL A 56 9.25 -2.60 -7.91
C VAL A 56 9.89 -3.40 -6.78
N ARG A 57 10.49 -4.56 -7.08
CA ARG A 57 11.15 -5.40 -6.09
C ARG A 57 12.29 -4.66 -5.39
N VAL A 58 13.12 -3.94 -6.13
CA VAL A 58 14.21 -3.10 -5.59
C VAL A 58 13.64 -1.99 -4.71
N ALA A 59 12.62 -1.27 -5.17
CA ALA A 59 11.99 -0.20 -4.41
C ALA A 59 11.38 -0.70 -3.10
N LEU A 60 10.69 -1.85 -3.11
CA LEU A 60 10.12 -2.46 -1.91
C LEU A 60 11.19 -2.93 -0.93
N ARG A 61 12.30 -3.50 -1.41
CA ARG A 61 13.43 -3.87 -0.55
C ARG A 61 14.08 -2.65 0.10
N ALA A 62 14.22 -1.56 -0.64
CA ALA A 62 14.77 -0.31 -0.12
C ALA A 62 13.85 0.36 0.91
N ALA A 63 12.53 0.25 0.74
CA ALA A 63 11.55 0.76 1.69
C ALA A 63 11.51 -0.02 3.02
N GLY A 64 12.00 -1.26 3.05
CA GLY A 64 11.90 -2.14 4.21
C GLY A 64 10.49 -2.68 4.44
N PRO A 65 10.17 -3.17 5.66
CA PRO A 65 8.83 -3.65 5.99
C PRO A 65 7.78 -2.55 5.77
N CYS A 66 6.83 -2.81 4.87
CA CYS A 66 5.80 -1.86 4.47
C CYS A 66 4.50 -2.58 4.08
N GLN A 67 3.39 -1.86 4.09
CA GLN A 67 2.07 -2.35 3.67
C GLN A 67 1.67 -1.69 2.35
N VAL A 68 1.42 -2.49 1.33
CA VAL A 68 0.94 -2.06 0.01
C VAL A 68 -0.50 -2.49 -0.18
N THR A 69 -1.40 -1.51 -0.22
CA THR A 69 -2.83 -1.73 -0.38
C THR A 69 -3.23 -1.52 -1.83
N VAL A 70 -3.60 -2.58 -2.56
CA VAL A 70 -4.04 -2.47 -3.96
C VAL A 70 -5.56 -2.49 -4.02
N LEU A 71 -6.12 -1.38 -4.50
CA LEU A 71 -7.57 -1.22 -4.68
C LEU A 71 -8.04 -1.91 -5.96
N ARG A 72 -9.33 -2.22 -6.04
CA ARG A 72 -9.96 -2.82 -7.25
C ARG A 72 -9.25 -4.08 -7.76
N ALA A 73 -8.76 -4.92 -6.85
CA ALA A 73 -7.99 -6.12 -7.18
C ALA A 73 -8.76 -7.13 -8.07
N HIS A 74 -10.10 -7.06 -8.06
CA HIS A 74 -10.98 -7.82 -8.96
C HIS A 74 -10.77 -7.53 -10.46
N ARG A 75 -10.08 -6.42 -10.81
CA ARG A 75 -9.75 -6.07 -12.20
C ARG A 75 -8.38 -6.61 -12.64
N LEU A 76 -7.65 -7.27 -11.74
CA LEU A 76 -6.36 -7.88 -12.04
C LEU A 76 -6.57 -9.27 -12.64
N GLY A 77 -5.89 -9.56 -13.75
CA GLY A 77 -5.84 -10.91 -14.32
C GLY A 77 -5.00 -11.85 -13.46
N LEU A 78 -5.20 -13.17 -13.61
CA LEU A 78 -4.55 -14.21 -12.79
C LEU A 78 -3.02 -14.12 -12.79
N GLY A 79 -2.40 -13.80 -13.93
CA GLY A 79 -0.95 -13.61 -14.01
C GLY A 79 -0.44 -12.50 -13.08
N ARG A 80 -1.18 -11.39 -12.95
CA ARG A 80 -0.82 -10.30 -12.03
C ARG A 80 -0.95 -10.69 -10.57
N TRP A 81 -1.94 -11.53 -10.24
CA TRP A 81 -2.06 -12.10 -8.91
C TRP A 81 -0.86 -12.99 -8.57
N ALA A 82 -0.44 -13.84 -9.50
CA ALA A 82 0.76 -14.66 -9.32
C ALA A 82 2.02 -13.81 -9.12
N ASP A 83 2.18 -12.73 -9.90
CA ASP A 83 3.30 -11.80 -9.74
C ASP A 83 3.29 -11.12 -8.36
N LEU A 84 2.12 -10.65 -7.88
CA LEU A 84 1.99 -10.02 -6.56
C LEU A 84 2.28 -11.00 -5.42
N VAL A 85 1.84 -12.25 -5.56
CA VAL A 85 2.20 -13.34 -4.63
C VAL A 85 3.71 -13.57 -4.63
N HIS A 86 4.34 -13.58 -5.80
CA HIS A 86 5.79 -13.73 -5.91
C HIS A 86 6.54 -12.55 -5.26
N LEU A 87 6.07 -11.31 -5.46
CA LEU A 87 6.62 -10.14 -4.79
C LEU A 87 6.48 -10.21 -3.27
N HIS A 88 5.30 -10.60 -2.76
CA HIS A 88 5.07 -10.78 -1.34
C HIS A 88 6.04 -11.80 -0.70
N ARG A 89 6.33 -12.90 -1.40
CA ARG A 89 7.27 -13.92 -0.91
C ARG A 89 8.74 -13.51 -0.98
N THR A 90 9.07 -12.53 -1.81
CA THR A 90 10.45 -12.15 -2.11
C THR A 90 10.81 -10.76 -1.59
N THR A 91 9.91 -10.10 -0.86
CA THR A 91 10.12 -8.78 -0.27
C THR A 91 9.51 -8.75 1.13
N PRO A 92 9.95 -7.87 2.04
CA PRO A 92 9.33 -7.71 3.36
C PRO A 92 7.98 -6.99 3.31
N ALA A 93 7.40 -6.77 2.12
CA ALA A 93 6.16 -6.04 1.95
C ALA A 93 4.93 -6.92 2.18
N GLU A 94 3.99 -6.43 2.98
CA GLU A 94 2.67 -7.01 3.14
C GLU A 94 1.72 -6.43 2.09
N PHE A 95 0.98 -7.28 1.39
CA PHE A 95 0.02 -6.85 0.37
C PHE A 95 -1.43 -7.01 0.85
N VAL A 96 -2.17 -5.91 0.89
CA VAL A 96 -3.61 -5.90 1.17
C VAL A 96 -4.38 -5.65 -0.11
N LEU A 97 -5.17 -6.62 -0.56
CA LEU A 97 -5.83 -6.58 -1.86
C LEU A 97 -7.34 -6.42 -1.69
N VAL A 98 -7.88 -5.25 -2.09
CA VAL A 98 -9.31 -4.95 -1.94
C VAL A 98 -10.08 -5.48 -3.15
N HIS A 99 -10.82 -6.57 -2.94
CA HIS A 99 -11.61 -7.26 -3.96
C HIS A 99 -13.11 -6.93 -3.79
N HIS A 100 -13.79 -6.55 -4.88
CA HIS A 100 -15.21 -6.11 -4.84
C HIS A 100 -16.17 -7.07 -5.57
N ALA A 101 -15.70 -8.28 -5.91
CA ALA A 101 -16.49 -9.32 -6.56
C ALA A 101 -16.32 -10.66 -5.81
N ALA A 102 -17.10 -11.68 -6.18
CA ALA A 102 -16.83 -13.04 -5.74
C ALA A 102 -15.44 -13.49 -6.25
N LEU A 103 -14.67 -14.20 -5.42
CA LEU A 103 -13.36 -14.72 -5.85
C LEU A 103 -13.57 -15.86 -6.86
N PRO A 104 -12.98 -15.77 -8.07
CA PRO A 104 -12.97 -16.88 -9.01
C PRO A 104 -12.28 -18.13 -8.42
N ARG A 105 -12.71 -19.33 -8.82
CA ARG A 105 -12.17 -20.60 -8.30
C ARG A 105 -10.66 -20.74 -8.49
N ASP A 106 -10.15 -20.29 -9.64
CA ASP A 106 -8.73 -20.35 -9.97
C ASP A 106 -7.91 -19.40 -9.09
N LEU A 107 -8.45 -18.21 -8.81
CA LEU A 107 -7.82 -17.28 -7.87
C LEU A 107 -7.84 -17.84 -6.44
N ALA A 108 -8.96 -18.42 -6.01
CA ALA A 108 -9.03 -19.09 -4.72
C ALA A 108 -8.01 -20.23 -4.63
N HIS A 109 -7.78 -20.99 -5.71
CA HIS A 109 -6.76 -22.02 -5.76
C HIS A 109 -5.34 -21.47 -5.65
N LEU A 110 -5.02 -20.41 -6.42
CA LEU A 110 -3.73 -19.74 -6.35
C LEU A 110 -3.44 -19.25 -4.92
N LEU A 111 -4.44 -18.64 -4.30
CA LEU A 111 -4.31 -18.12 -2.96
C LEU A 111 -4.07 -19.27 -1.97
N ARG A 112 -4.73 -20.43 -2.02
CA ARG A 112 -4.53 -21.53 -1.04
C ARG A 112 -3.07 -21.88 -0.67
N HIS A 113 -2.11 -21.59 -1.53
CA HIS A 113 -0.69 -21.85 -1.30
C HIS A 113 0.08 -20.69 -0.65
N CYS A 114 -0.57 -19.58 -0.31
CA CYS A 114 0.02 -18.42 0.38
C CYS A 114 -0.55 -18.30 1.79
N ASP A 115 0.14 -17.54 2.65
CA ASP A 115 -0.37 -17.16 3.97
C ASP A 115 -1.40 -16.02 3.84
N GLN A 116 -2.48 -16.21 3.06
CA GLN A 116 -3.55 -15.21 2.99
C GLN A 116 -4.49 -15.28 4.19
N ARG A 117 -5.00 -14.11 4.53
CA ARG A 117 -6.17 -13.93 5.38
C ARG A 117 -7.23 -13.17 4.62
N ILE A 118 -8.43 -13.74 4.52
CA ILE A 118 -9.60 -13.02 3.97
C ILE A 118 -10.22 -12.21 5.10
N VAL A 119 -10.42 -10.91 4.86
CA VAL A 119 -11.10 -9.99 5.77
C VAL A 119 -12.29 -9.40 5.04
N ASP A 120 -13.49 -9.80 5.43
CA ASP A 120 -14.77 -9.39 4.84
C ASP A 120 -15.59 -8.46 5.75
N THR A 121 -15.16 -8.29 7.01
CA THR A 121 -15.79 -7.38 7.96
C THR A 121 -15.18 -5.98 7.90
N PHE A 122 -16.04 -4.96 7.99
CA PHE A 122 -15.59 -3.56 8.04
C PHE A 122 -14.63 -3.29 9.22
N THR A 123 -14.89 -3.86 10.39
CA THR A 123 -14.02 -3.72 11.57
C THR A 123 -12.65 -4.36 11.34
N GLY A 124 -12.59 -5.48 10.62
CA GLY A 124 -11.34 -6.09 10.21
C GLY A 124 -10.53 -5.17 9.27
N VAL A 125 -11.20 -4.61 8.27
CA VAL A 125 -10.60 -3.63 7.34
C VAL A 125 -10.09 -2.39 8.09
N ALA A 126 -10.88 -1.82 9.00
CA ALA A 126 -10.49 -0.63 9.75
C ALA A 126 -9.24 -0.84 10.61
N ARG A 127 -9.00 -2.06 11.11
CA ARG A 127 -7.77 -2.40 11.84
C ARG A 127 -6.53 -2.45 10.94
N LEU A 128 -6.68 -2.83 9.67
CA LEU A 128 -5.60 -2.86 8.67
C LEU A 128 -5.30 -1.47 8.10
N HIS A 129 -6.20 -0.51 8.30
CA HIS A 129 -6.13 0.84 7.75
C HIS A 129 -6.40 1.87 8.85
N PRO A 130 -5.52 1.95 9.88
CA PRO A 130 -5.64 3.03 10.86
C PRO A 130 -5.53 4.37 10.10
N PRO A 131 -6.39 5.36 10.41
CA PRO A 131 -6.32 6.65 9.77
C PRO A 131 -4.96 7.29 10.04
N THR A 132 -4.36 7.89 9.01
CA THR A 132 -3.15 8.69 9.17
C THR A 132 -3.43 9.77 10.21
N PRO A 133 -2.64 9.89 11.29
CA PRO A 133 -2.85 10.97 12.25
C PRO A 133 -2.66 12.31 11.52
N THR A 134 -3.76 13.03 11.31
CA THR A 134 -3.75 14.41 10.82
C THR A 134 -3.17 15.29 11.91
N GLY A 135 -1.90 15.65 11.79
CA GLY A 135 -1.33 16.71 12.60
C GLY A 135 0.19 16.84 12.48
N PRO A 136 0.73 18.06 12.26
CA PRO A 136 2.14 18.30 12.42
C PRO A 136 2.50 18.07 13.89
N ARG A 137 3.46 17.18 14.17
CA ARG A 137 4.19 17.25 15.43
C ARG A 137 5.13 18.46 15.35
N CYS A 138 4.57 19.65 15.52
CA CYS A 138 5.32 20.77 16.05
C CYS A 138 5.74 20.34 17.46
N HIS A 139 6.89 19.66 17.58
CA HIS A 139 7.66 19.77 18.80
C HIS A 139 8.07 21.23 18.88
N GLY A 140 7.27 22.01 19.60
CA GLY A 140 7.66 23.34 20.05
C GLY A 140 8.92 23.16 20.89
N ALA A 141 10.06 23.35 20.24
CA ALA A 141 11.30 23.68 20.91
C ALA A 141 11.18 25.12 21.43
N GLY A 142 11.48 25.31 22.71
CA GLY A 142 11.58 26.61 23.37
C GLY A 142 10.27 26.98 24.09
N THR A 143 10.28 27.36 25.37
CA THR A 143 11.31 28.05 26.15
C THR A 143 11.17 27.72 27.63
N GLY A 144 12.31 27.73 28.35
CA GLY A 144 12.41 27.35 29.75
C GLY A 144 11.69 28.28 30.74
N PRO A 145 11.82 28.01 32.05
CA PRO A 145 11.10 28.72 33.10
C PRO A 145 11.78 30.07 33.37
N PHE A 146 11.08 31.18 33.15
CA PHE A 146 11.44 32.45 33.76
C PHE A 146 10.51 32.72 34.95
N PRO A 147 11.05 32.95 36.17
CA PRO A 147 10.25 33.43 37.29
C PRO A 147 9.98 34.94 37.15
N PRO A 148 8.90 35.48 37.74
CA PRO A 148 8.66 36.91 37.79
C PRO A 148 9.61 37.58 38.79
N VAL A 149 10.25 38.68 38.39
CA VAL A 149 10.99 39.59 39.26
C VAL A 149 10.36 40.98 39.17
N GLY A 150 9.96 41.50 40.34
CA GLY A 150 10.07 42.93 40.66
C GLY A 150 8.82 43.79 40.50
N SER A 151 8.11 44.00 41.61
CA SER A 151 7.24 45.16 41.81
C SER A 151 8.09 46.44 41.95
N GLY A 152 7.63 47.54 41.35
CA GLY A 152 8.08 48.90 41.56
C GLY A 152 6.90 49.85 41.35
#